data_AF-A0A816GGP1-F1
#
_entry.id   AF-A0A816GGP1-F1
#
_cell.length_a   1.000
_cell.length_b   1.000
_cell.length_c   1.000
_cell.angle_alpha   90.00
_cell.angle_beta   90.00
_cell.angle_gamma   90.00
#
_symmetry.space_group_name_H-M   'P 1'
#
loop_
_entity.id
_entity.type
_entity.pdbx_description
1 polymer ?
#
loop_
_entity_poly.entity_id
_entity_poly.type
_entity_poly.pdbx_seq_one_letter_code
_entity_poly.pdbx_strand_id
1 'polypeptide(L)'
;MVSHAVLVEFVRLKSPHTGENIRQLTEEVLDKYNIKDKVYKIVTDNASSMIKAYKFGLFPDEEANECEDGIIATQNTQNLSDDLDHDIEMNTFQAINVDSDNDEDFEDQMGTRLSCFAHSLQLCVRDGLKNSTYTTRALGKCQSLAKSSHKSSKVADYLEEKNKHVNKMNVTRW
;
A
#
# COMPACT_ATOMS: atom_id res chain seq x y z
N MET A 1 -5.69 5.57 -30.10
CA MET A 1 -6.18 6.38 -28.96
C MET A 1 -4.96 6.82 -28.16
N VAL A 2 -4.71 8.11 -28.04
CA VAL A 2 -3.54 8.63 -27.32
C VAL A 2 -3.91 8.82 -25.85
N SER A 3 -3.23 8.14 -24.93
CA SER A 3 -3.40 8.38 -23.50
C SER A 3 -2.75 9.71 -23.13
N HIS A 4 -3.52 10.61 -22.53
CA HIS A 4 -3.01 11.87 -22.02
C HIS A 4 -2.77 11.71 -20.52
N ALA A 5 -1.54 12.01 -20.07
CA ALA A 5 -1.18 12.02 -18.66
C ALA A 5 -0.80 13.45 -18.29
N VAL A 6 -1.53 14.04 -17.34
CA VAL A 6 -1.31 15.40 -16.87
C VAL A 6 -1.21 15.38 -15.35
N LEU A 7 -0.13 15.97 -14.82
CA LEU A 7 0.00 16.21 -13.39
C LEU A 7 -0.94 17.36 -13.00
N VAL A 8 -1.90 17.07 -12.13
CA VAL A 8 -2.85 18.09 -11.62
C VAL A 8 -2.19 18.91 -10.52
N GLU A 9 -1.57 18.26 -9.54
CA GLU A 9 -0.97 18.93 -8.39
C GLU A 9 0.11 18.05 -7.73
N PHE A 10 1.13 18.67 -7.13
CA PHE A 10 2.13 17.99 -6.30
C PHE A 10 2.23 18.71 -4.95
N VAL A 11 1.51 18.21 -3.94
CA VAL A 11 1.44 18.82 -2.61
C VAL A 11 2.21 18.02 -1.58
N ARG A 12 2.85 18.72 -0.65
CA ARG A 12 3.37 18.13 0.58
C ARG A 12 2.24 17.99 1.61
N LEU A 13 1.77 16.78 1.85
CA LEU A 13 0.94 16.47 3.01
C LEU A 13 1.79 16.55 4.28
N LYS A 14 1.37 17.32 5.28
CA LYS A 14 2.03 17.34 6.60
C LYS A 14 1.46 16.22 7.48
N SER A 15 2.27 15.67 8.37
CA SER A 15 1.79 14.66 9.33
C SER A 15 0.70 15.26 10.23
N PRO A 16 -0.33 14.48 10.61
CA PRO A 16 -0.45 13.04 10.41
C PRO A 16 -1.02 12.65 9.04
N HIS A 17 -0.54 11.54 8.48
CA HIS A 17 -0.97 11.00 7.18
C HIS A 17 -2.17 10.05 7.31
N THR A 18 -3.23 10.50 7.98
CA THR A 18 -4.47 9.74 8.14
C THR A 18 -5.25 9.68 6.83
N GLY A 19 -6.17 8.70 6.71
CA GLY A 19 -7.05 8.62 5.55
C GLY A 19 -7.90 9.88 5.37
N GLU A 20 -8.38 10.45 6.48
CA GLU A 20 -9.15 11.71 6.49
C GLU A 20 -8.36 12.88 5.90
N ASN A 21 -7.13 13.11 6.37
CA ASN A 21 -6.29 14.21 5.88
C ASN A 21 -5.90 14.04 4.41
N ILE A 22 -5.73 12.79 3.96
CA ILE A 22 -5.47 12.48 2.54
C ILE A 22 -6.70 12.80 1.70
N ARG A 23 -7.89 12.39 2.14
CA ARG A 23 -9.14 12.65 1.44
C ARG A 23 -9.42 14.14 1.35
N GLN A 24 -9.37 14.86 2.48
CA GLN A 24 -9.57 16.31 2.52
C GLN A 24 -8.64 17.05 1.55
N LEU A 25 -7.33 16.75 1.57
CA LEU A 25 -6.40 17.41 0.66
C LEU A 25 -6.70 17.10 -0.81
N THR A 26 -7.16 15.88 -1.10
CA THR A 26 -7.55 15.48 -2.46
C THR A 26 -8.78 16.25 -2.91
N GLU A 27 -9.80 16.38 -2.06
CA GLU A 27 -10.99 17.19 -2.33
C GLU A 27 -10.63 18.66 -2.59
N GLU A 28 -9.80 19.28 -1.75
CA GLU A 28 -9.32 20.65 -1.93
C GLU A 28 -8.66 20.87 -3.30
N VAL A 29 -7.85 19.90 -3.75
CA VAL A 29 -7.20 19.95 -5.07
C VAL A 29 -8.24 19.79 -6.19
N LEU A 30 -9.16 18.84 -6.07
CA LEU A 30 -10.18 18.60 -7.10
C LEU A 30 -11.14 19.79 -7.25
N ASP A 31 -11.52 20.41 -6.13
CA ASP A 31 -12.35 21.62 -6.07
C ASP A 31 -11.62 22.82 -6.68
N LYS A 32 -10.33 23.02 -6.36
CA LYS A 32 -9.50 24.08 -6.94
C LYS A 32 -9.51 24.07 -8.48
N TYR A 33 -9.56 22.90 -9.09
CA TYR A 33 -9.54 22.75 -10.55
C TYR A 33 -10.92 22.50 -11.17
N ASN A 34 -12.01 22.47 -10.38
CA ASN A 34 -13.37 22.15 -10.85
C ASN A 34 -13.43 20.83 -11.65
N ILE A 35 -12.79 19.79 -11.10
CA ILE A 35 -12.74 18.44 -11.69
C ILE A 35 -13.26 17.36 -10.74
N LYS A 36 -13.81 17.74 -9.59
CA LYS A 36 -14.37 16.82 -8.59
C LYS A 36 -15.38 15.85 -9.20
N ASP A 37 -16.36 16.37 -9.94
CA ASP A 37 -17.40 15.57 -10.60
C ASP A 37 -16.93 14.84 -11.87
N LYS A 38 -15.65 14.98 -12.22
CA LYS A 38 -15.04 14.35 -13.41
C LYS A 38 -14.18 13.15 -13.05
N VAL A 39 -14.08 12.81 -11.77
CA VAL A 39 -13.28 11.67 -11.31
C VAL A 39 -14.06 10.37 -11.51
N TYR A 40 -13.59 9.56 -12.46
CA TYR A 40 -14.21 8.27 -12.75
C TYR A 40 -13.70 7.14 -11.83
N LYS A 41 -12.38 7.02 -11.66
CA LYS A 41 -11.74 6.02 -10.79
C LYS A 41 -10.50 6.61 -10.13
N ILE A 42 -10.10 6.03 -9.00
CA ILE A 42 -8.92 6.43 -8.25
C ILE A 42 -8.00 5.22 -8.14
N VAL A 43 -6.71 5.39 -8.44
CA VAL A 43 -5.72 4.31 -8.29
C VAL A 43 -4.70 4.73 -7.25
N THR A 44 -4.60 3.99 -6.15
CA THR A 44 -3.62 4.25 -5.07
C THR A 44 -2.90 2.97 -4.64
N ASP A 45 -1.76 3.11 -3.96
CA ASP A 45 -1.13 1.97 -3.30
C ASP A 45 -2.03 1.36 -2.20
N ASN A 46 -1.64 0.21 -1.66
CA ASN A 46 -2.41 -0.50 -0.63
C ASN A 46 -2.03 -0.07 0.80
N ALA A 47 -1.42 1.10 1.00
CA ALA A 47 -1.17 1.59 2.34
C ALA A 47 -2.51 1.75 3.09
N SER A 48 -2.52 1.43 4.38
CA SER A 48 -3.74 1.43 5.19
C SER A 48 -4.42 2.82 5.22
N SER A 49 -3.64 3.90 5.18
CA SER A 49 -4.16 5.27 5.09
C SER A 49 -4.82 5.55 3.73
N MET A 50 -4.23 5.09 2.63
CA MET A 50 -4.81 5.23 1.27
C MET A 50 -6.08 4.42 1.11
N ILE A 51 -6.14 3.19 1.66
CA ILE A 51 -7.37 2.38 1.64
C ILE A 51 -8.47 3.08 2.43
N LYS A 52 -8.17 3.58 3.64
CA LYS A 52 -9.14 4.28 4.48
C LYS A 52 -9.67 5.56 3.83
N ALA A 53 -8.81 6.32 3.14
CA ALA A 53 -9.19 7.57 2.48
C ALA A 53 -10.29 7.40 1.42
N TYR A 54 -10.34 6.23 0.77
CA TYR A 54 -11.22 5.98 -0.38
C TYR A 54 -12.07 4.72 -0.24
N LYS A 55 -12.29 4.25 1.00
CA LYS A 55 -13.06 3.02 1.29
C LYS A 55 -14.47 3.06 0.69
N PHE A 56 -15.08 4.24 0.70
CA PHE A 56 -16.43 4.51 0.21
C PHE A 56 -16.43 5.36 -1.07
N GLY A 57 -15.31 5.40 -1.79
CA GLY A 57 -15.07 6.35 -2.87
C GLY A 57 -14.69 7.75 -2.37
N LEU A 58 -14.58 8.71 -3.31
CA LEU A 58 -14.32 10.12 -3.01
C LEU A 58 -15.54 10.84 -2.41
N PHE A 59 -16.74 10.38 -2.77
CA PHE A 59 -18.01 11.01 -2.40
C PHE A 59 -18.93 9.94 -1.82
N PRO A 60 -18.74 9.56 -0.54
CA PRO A 60 -19.74 8.73 0.13
C PRO A 60 -21.07 9.48 0.15
N ASP A 61 -22.15 8.83 -0.24
CA ASP A 61 -23.50 9.37 -0.06
C ASP A 61 -23.69 9.70 1.43
N GLU A 62 -24.18 10.91 1.73
CA GLU A 62 -24.31 11.42 3.11
C GLU A 62 -25.18 10.49 4.01
N GLU A 63 -25.94 9.57 3.40
CA GLU A 63 -26.82 8.61 4.06
C GLU A 63 -26.09 7.36 4.61
N ALA A 64 -24.83 7.11 4.26
CA ALA A 64 -24.08 5.93 4.71
C ALA A 64 -23.34 6.11 6.05
N ASN A 65 -23.44 7.29 6.68
CA ASN A 65 -22.67 7.65 7.87
C ASN A 65 -23.23 7.11 9.21
N GLU A 66 -24.28 6.28 9.20
CA GLU A 66 -24.76 5.57 10.40
C GLU A 66 -24.34 4.09 10.41
N CYS A 67 -23.05 3.83 10.61
CA CYS A 67 -22.60 2.55 11.18
C CYS A 67 -21.28 2.73 11.94
N GLU A 68 -21.35 3.41 13.08
CA GLU A 68 -20.34 3.27 14.11
C GLU A 68 -20.71 2.09 15.03
N ASP A 69 -19.70 1.25 15.26
CA ASP A 69 -19.59 0.18 16.26
C ASP A 69 -20.24 -1.20 15.99
N GLY A 70 -19.49 -2.05 15.28
CA GLY A 70 -19.80 -3.46 15.06
C GLY A 70 -18.55 -4.32 15.14
N ILE A 71 -18.04 -4.49 16.36
CA ILE A 71 -17.01 -5.48 16.73
C ILE A 71 -17.43 -6.86 16.21
N ILE A 72 -16.71 -7.44 15.24
CA ILE A 72 -16.73 -8.89 15.01
C ILE A 72 -15.54 -9.48 15.77
N ALA A 73 -15.78 -9.76 17.05
CA ALA A 73 -14.95 -10.63 17.85
C ALA A 73 -15.16 -12.07 17.37
N THR A 74 -14.16 -12.67 16.72
CA THR A 74 -14.05 -14.13 16.65
C THR A 74 -12.97 -14.57 17.62
N GLN A 75 -13.41 -15.01 18.80
CA GLN A 75 -12.57 -15.65 19.79
C GLN A 75 -12.21 -17.06 19.30
N ASN A 76 -10.92 -17.38 19.27
CA ASN A 76 -10.45 -18.59 19.95
C ASN A 76 -8.96 -18.49 20.31
N THR A 77 -8.74 -18.49 21.62
CA THR A 77 -7.49 -18.53 22.39
C THR A 77 -6.72 -19.84 22.23
N GLN A 78 -5.39 -19.77 22.25
CA GLN A 78 -4.57 -20.54 23.20
C GLN A 78 -3.13 -19.97 23.31
N ASN A 79 -2.74 -19.69 24.55
CA ASN A 79 -1.40 -19.25 24.96
C ASN A 79 -0.35 -20.33 24.69
N LEU A 80 0.81 -19.95 24.15
CA LEU A 80 2.10 -20.55 24.50
C LEU A 80 3.21 -19.51 24.28
N SER A 81 4.03 -19.31 25.32
CA SER A 81 5.11 -18.34 25.46
C SER A 81 6.36 -18.68 24.64
N ASP A 82 7.02 -17.62 24.14
CA ASP A 82 8.48 -17.34 24.11
C ASP A 82 8.96 -16.74 22.77
N ASP A 83 9.29 -15.45 22.83
CA ASP A 83 10.30 -14.69 22.08
C ASP A 83 10.59 -15.05 20.61
N LEU A 84 9.84 -14.49 19.66
CA LEU A 84 10.32 -14.07 18.32
C LEU A 84 9.37 -12.99 17.72
N ASP A 85 9.88 -11.79 17.44
CA ASP A 85 9.17 -10.70 16.73
C ASP A 85 8.57 -11.21 15.40
N HIS A 86 7.24 -11.37 15.37
CA HIS A 86 6.51 -11.85 14.21
C HIS A 86 5.28 -10.97 13.96
N ASP A 87 5.48 -9.87 13.23
CA ASP A 87 4.40 -9.12 12.59
C ASP A 87 3.83 -9.95 11.41
N ILE A 88 2.95 -10.92 11.71
CA ILE A 88 2.01 -11.44 10.71
C ILE A 88 0.79 -10.54 10.69
N GLU A 89 0.83 -9.48 9.89
CA GLU A 89 -0.41 -8.93 9.35
C GLU A 89 -0.84 -9.83 8.19
N MET A 90 -1.79 -10.72 8.48
CA MET A 90 -2.48 -11.53 7.48
C MET A 90 -3.25 -10.57 6.58
N ASN A 91 -2.66 -10.25 5.43
CA ASN A 91 -3.28 -9.40 4.42
C ASN A 91 -4.43 -10.20 3.81
N THR A 92 -5.65 -9.98 4.30
CA THR A 92 -6.85 -10.58 3.75
C THR A 92 -6.89 -10.23 2.27
N PHE A 93 -6.71 -11.25 1.43
CA PHE A 93 -7.09 -11.16 0.03
C PHE A 93 -8.56 -10.74 0.04
N GLN A 94 -8.84 -9.49 -0.31
CA GLN A 94 -10.21 -9.06 -0.54
C GLN A 94 -10.62 -9.70 -1.86
N ALA A 95 -11.01 -10.98 -1.76
CA ALA A 95 -11.88 -11.58 -2.72
C ALA A 95 -13.06 -10.62 -2.83
N ILE A 96 -13.22 -10.01 -3.99
CA ILE A 96 -14.53 -9.53 -4.38
C ILE A 96 -15.35 -10.82 -4.35
N ASN A 97 -16.23 -10.96 -3.36
CA ASN A 97 -17.31 -11.91 -3.44
C ASN A 97 -18.14 -11.43 -4.63
N VAL A 98 -17.77 -11.90 -5.82
CA VAL A 98 -18.69 -11.95 -6.94
C VAL A 98 -19.59 -13.11 -6.56
N ASP A 99 -20.59 -12.81 -5.74
CA ASP A 99 -21.75 -13.69 -5.62
C ASP A 99 -22.32 -13.77 -7.04
N SER A 100 -21.96 -14.86 -7.73
CA SER A 100 -22.64 -15.28 -8.94
C SER A 100 -24.12 -15.44 -8.59
N ASP A 101 -24.96 -14.88 -9.46
CA ASP A 101 -26.41 -15.09 -9.55
C ASP A 101 -27.32 -13.96 -9.05
N ASN A 102 -27.01 -12.69 -9.34
CA ASN A 102 -28.04 -11.66 -9.56
C ASN A 102 -27.62 -10.70 -10.69
N ASP A 103 -28.26 -10.84 -11.86
CA ASP A 103 -28.23 -9.90 -12.98
C ASP A 103 -29.06 -8.62 -12.65
N GLU A 104 -28.70 -7.91 -11.59
CA GLU A 104 -29.31 -6.62 -11.23
C GLU A 104 -28.22 -5.55 -11.16
N ASP A 105 -28.29 -4.61 -12.11
CA ASP A 105 -27.66 -3.30 -12.17
C ASP A 105 -26.24 -3.15 -11.60
N PHE A 106 -25.25 -3.30 -12.48
CA PHE A 106 -23.90 -2.77 -12.30
C PHE A 106 -23.96 -1.23 -12.21
N GLU A 107 -24.36 -0.68 -11.06
CA GLU A 107 -24.13 0.73 -10.77
C GLU A 107 -22.61 0.94 -10.77
N ASP A 108 -22.12 1.54 -11.85
CA ASP A 108 -20.72 1.85 -12.04
C ASP A 108 -20.33 2.96 -11.06
N GLN A 109 -20.02 2.56 -9.83
CA GLN A 109 -19.73 3.50 -8.74
C GLN A 109 -18.53 4.38 -9.14
N MET A 110 -18.85 5.63 -9.49
CA MET A 110 -17.88 6.68 -9.76
C MET A 110 -17.01 6.90 -8.51
N GLY A 111 -15.72 7.13 -8.72
CA GLY A 111 -14.80 7.43 -7.63
C GLY A 111 -14.41 6.22 -6.77
N THR A 112 -14.77 4.99 -7.16
CA THR A 112 -14.26 3.80 -6.49
C THR A 112 -12.75 3.65 -6.64
N ARG A 113 -12.11 3.19 -5.57
CA ARG A 113 -10.67 2.97 -5.51
C ARG A 113 -10.29 1.61 -6.12
N LEU A 114 -9.29 1.63 -6.99
CA LEU A 114 -8.56 0.45 -7.43
C LEU A 114 -7.19 0.37 -6.76
N SER A 115 -6.74 -0.85 -6.49
CA SER A 115 -5.37 -1.08 -6.03
C SER A 115 -4.35 -0.84 -7.15
N CYS A 116 -3.24 -0.21 -6.81
CA CYS A 116 -2.12 -0.08 -7.72
C CYS A 116 -1.52 -1.47 -8.03
N PHE A 117 -1.61 -1.89 -9.29
CA PHE A 117 -1.09 -3.17 -9.76
C PHE A 117 0.40 -3.37 -9.41
N ALA A 118 1.22 -2.33 -9.61
CA ALA A 118 2.66 -2.41 -9.33
C ALA A 118 2.93 -2.69 -7.84
N HIS A 119 2.18 -2.05 -6.95
CA HIS A 119 2.30 -2.29 -5.52
C HIS A 119 1.80 -3.69 -5.15
N SER A 120 0.65 -4.13 -5.68
CA SER A 120 0.14 -5.48 -5.45
C SER A 120 1.13 -6.57 -5.91
N LEU A 121 1.76 -6.41 -7.07
CA LEU A 121 2.80 -7.31 -7.56
C LEU A 121 4.01 -7.35 -6.62
N GLN A 122 4.44 -6.18 -6.15
CA GLN A 122 5.55 -6.08 -5.20
C GLN A 122 5.23 -6.76 -3.87
N LEU A 123 4.02 -6.58 -3.33
CA LEU A 123 3.57 -7.28 -2.12
C LEU A 123 3.63 -8.79 -2.32
N CYS A 124 3.10 -9.29 -3.45
CA CYS A 124 3.14 -10.72 -3.79
C CYS A 124 4.58 -11.27 -3.83
N VAL A 125 5.51 -10.57 -4.50
CA VAL A 125 6.92 -10.99 -4.56
C VAL A 125 7.55 -10.98 -3.16
N ARG A 126 7.34 -9.91 -2.39
CA ARG A 126 7.89 -9.77 -1.03
C ARG A 126 7.39 -10.89 -0.12
N ASP A 127 6.09 -11.15 -0.13
CA ASP A 127 5.46 -12.13 0.76
C ASP A 127 5.88 -13.56 0.36
N GLY A 128 5.98 -13.84 -0.95
CA GLY A 128 6.54 -15.09 -1.45
C GLY A 128 8.00 -15.32 -1.03
N LEU A 129 8.84 -14.27 -1.03
CA LEU A 129 10.23 -14.37 -0.59
C LEU A 129 10.35 -14.57 0.94
N LYS A 130 9.46 -13.97 1.73
CA LYS A 130 9.42 -14.12 3.20
C LYS A 130 9.07 -15.54 3.62
N ASN A 131 8.18 -16.20 2.88
CA ASN A 131 7.69 -17.55 3.21
C ASN A 131 8.71 -18.68 2.95
N SER A 132 9.85 -18.38 2.33
CA SER A 132 10.92 -19.36 2.09
C SER A 132 12.09 -19.17 3.06
N THR A 133 12.34 -20.17 3.91
CA THR A 133 13.39 -20.13 4.95
C THR A 133 14.80 -19.90 4.40
N TYR A 134 15.15 -20.57 3.30
CA TYR A 134 16.47 -20.42 2.66
C TYR A 134 16.65 -19.02 2.06
N THR A 135 15.62 -18.53 1.37
CA THR A 135 15.63 -17.21 0.73
C THR A 135 15.73 -16.10 1.76
N THR A 136 14.94 -16.16 2.83
CA THR A 136 14.99 -15.19 3.94
C THR A 136 16.36 -15.14 4.61
N ARG A 137 17.01 -16.30 4.85
CA ARG A 137 18.37 -16.34 5.40
C ARG A 137 19.42 -15.72 4.47
N ALA A 138 19.36 -16.04 3.17
CA ALA A 138 20.27 -15.46 2.18
C ALA A 138 20.07 -13.94 2.05
N LEU A 139 18.82 -13.49 1.95
CA LEU A 139 18.47 -12.06 1.94
C LEU A 139 18.95 -11.33 3.19
N GLY A 140 18.80 -11.94 4.38
CA GLY A 140 19.31 -11.37 5.63
C GLY A 140 20.82 -11.12 5.60
N LYS A 141 21.60 -12.05 5.04
CA LYS A 141 23.06 -11.86 4.83
C LYS A 141 23.35 -10.73 3.85
N CYS A 142 22.62 -10.67 2.74
CA CYS A 142 22.74 -9.58 1.75
C CYS A 142 22.41 -8.21 2.36
N GLN A 143 21.34 -8.13 3.15
CA GLN A 143 20.95 -6.91 3.87
C GLN A 143 22.01 -6.49 4.90
N SER A 144 22.59 -7.44 5.63
CA SER A 144 23.68 -7.18 6.57
C SER A 144 24.92 -6.63 5.86
N LEU A 145 25.30 -7.23 4.72
CA LEU A 145 26.40 -6.74 3.90
C LEU A 145 26.13 -5.33 3.36
N ALA A 146 24.92 -5.07 2.84
CA ALA A 146 24.52 -3.75 2.37
C ALA A 146 24.60 -2.70 3.49
N LYS A 147 24.09 -3.01 4.69
CA LYS A 147 24.19 -2.14 5.87
C LYS A 147 25.65 -1.85 6.21
N SER A 148 26.50 -2.88 6.23
CA SER A 148 27.93 -2.74 6.53
C SER A 148 28.67 -1.94 5.47
N SER A 149 28.35 -2.12 4.19
CA SER A 149 28.93 -1.35 3.09
C SER A 149 28.67 0.15 3.20
N HIS A 150 27.53 0.56 3.78
CA HIS A 150 27.21 1.96 3.99
C HIS A 150 27.74 2.54 5.30
N LYS A 151 27.96 1.70 6.33
CA LYS A 151 28.34 2.15 7.68
C LYS A 151 29.82 1.96 8.01
N SER A 152 30.56 1.13 7.26
CA SER A 152 31.96 0.79 7.53
C SER A 152 32.84 1.12 6.33
N SER A 153 33.77 2.06 6.51
CA SER A 153 34.76 2.42 5.49
C SER A 153 35.60 1.21 5.09
N LYS A 154 36.06 0.41 6.05
CA LYS A 154 36.85 -0.81 5.78
C LYS A 154 36.14 -1.79 4.84
N VAL A 155 34.82 -1.95 5.00
CA VAL A 155 34.03 -2.85 4.15
C VAL A 155 33.78 -2.20 2.78
N ALA A 156 33.54 -0.89 2.73
CA ALA A 156 33.41 -0.16 1.48
C ALA A 156 34.68 -0.24 0.64
N ASP A 157 35.85 0.06 1.24
CA ASP A 157 37.16 0.00 0.59
C ASP A 157 37.45 -1.42 0.07
N TYR A 158 37.14 -2.45 0.87
CA TYR A 158 37.31 -3.85 0.46
C TYR A 158 36.42 -4.21 -0.75
N LEU A 159 35.17 -3.73 -0.78
CA LEU A 159 34.27 -3.98 -1.90
C LEU A 159 34.73 -3.24 -3.17
N GLU A 160 35.24 -2.02 -3.03
CA GLU A 160 35.81 -1.23 -4.12
C GLU A 160 37.07 -1.90 -4.69
N GLU A 161 37.97 -2.41 -3.85
CA GLU A 161 39.15 -3.20 -4.28
C GLU A 161 38.74 -4.42 -5.11
N LYS A 162 37.62 -5.06 -4.77
CA LYS A 162 37.07 -6.21 -5.52
C LYS A 162 36.18 -5.81 -6.71
N ASN A 163 36.06 -4.52 -7.00
CA ASN A 163 35.18 -3.96 -8.02
C ASN A 163 33.73 -4.47 -7.88
N LYS A 164 33.23 -4.54 -6.64
CA LYS A 164 31.86 -4.92 -6.29
C LYS A 164 31.15 -3.74 -5.66
N HIS A 165 29.91 -3.49 -6.09
CA HIS A 165 29.12 -2.39 -5.57
C HIS A 165 27.74 -2.91 -5.20
N VAL A 166 27.26 -2.53 -4.01
CA VAL A 166 25.87 -2.72 -3.64
C VAL A 166 25.07 -1.67 -4.41
N ASN A 167 24.10 -2.11 -5.23
CA ASN A 167 23.28 -1.19 -6.00
C ASN A 167 22.58 -0.19 -5.07
N LYS A 168 22.59 1.09 -5.46
CA LYS A 168 21.80 2.12 -4.78
C LYS A 168 20.32 1.73 -4.87
N MET A 169 19.56 2.04 -3.81
CA MET A 169 18.11 1.80 -3.79
C MET A 169 17.47 2.43 -5.02
N ASN A 170 16.41 1.79 -5.53
CA ASN A 170 15.57 2.42 -6.54
C ASN A 170 15.04 3.77 -6.01
N VAL A 171 14.96 4.77 -6.89
CA VAL A 171 14.52 6.13 -6.53
C VAL A 171 13.10 6.09 -5.94
N THR A 172 12.27 5.19 -6.46
CA THR A 172 10.94 4.91 -5.94
C THR A 172 11.05 3.95 -4.77
N ARG A 173 10.65 4.37 -3.56
CA ARG A 173 10.43 3.44 -2.45
C ARG A 173 9.23 2.57 -2.84
N TRP A 174 9.51 1.37 -3.34
CA TRP A 174 8.52 0.31 -3.55
C TRP A 174 8.45 -0.50 -2.26
#